data_AF-A0A2V5LJJ0-F1
#
_entry.id   AF-A0A2V5LJJ0-F1
#
_cell.length_a   1.000
_cell.length_b   1.000
_cell.length_c   1.000
_cell.angle_alpha   90.00
_cell.angle_beta   90.00
_cell.angle_gamma   90.00
#
_symmetry.space_group_name_H-M   'P 1'
#
loop_
_entity.id
_entity.type
_entity.pdbx_description
1 polymer ?
#
loop_
_entity_poly.entity_id
_entity_poly.type
_entity_poly.pdbx_seq_one_letter_code
_entity_poly.pdbx_strand_id
1 'polypeptide(L)'
;MGHARALYDFFETPAARRKHDDAVSEDFGFPARPIDRPDDDRTRLNKQLFHITYSRLRYNETRKPWPDTILACLHDRCVEFIQHLLVHGAPLVGPDDAPTWQALLDRLTSGHQLLIARPFLPTGVAPGYHFDTGAKLESGRSELTRPCIASQ
;
A
#
# COMPACT_ATOMS: atom_id res chain seq x y z
N MET A 1 0.35 -5.20 -5.37
CA MET A 1 1.81 -5.45 -5.39
C MET A 1 2.58 -4.46 -6.26
N GLY A 2 2.18 -4.17 -7.50
CA GLY A 2 2.92 -3.22 -8.35
C GLY A 2 2.99 -1.80 -7.76
N HIS A 3 1.85 -1.32 -7.24
CA HIS A 3 1.77 -0.05 -6.52
C HIS A 3 2.58 -0.01 -5.21
N ALA A 4 2.87 -1.16 -4.58
CA ALA A 4 3.73 -1.19 -3.40
C ALA A 4 5.16 -0.76 -3.76
N ARG A 5 5.69 -1.22 -4.90
CA ARG A 5 7.01 -0.82 -5.39
C ARG A 5 7.06 0.69 -5.67
N ALA A 6 6.01 1.24 -6.30
CA ALA A 6 5.91 2.67 -6.54
C ALA A 6 5.90 3.47 -5.22
N LEU A 7 5.18 3.00 -4.20
CA LEU A 7 5.19 3.63 -2.87
C LEU A 7 6.56 3.57 -2.19
N TYR A 8 7.29 2.45 -2.32
CA TYR A 8 8.68 2.41 -1.85
C TYR A 8 9.55 3.42 -2.59
N ASP A 9 9.47 3.48 -3.91
CA ASP A 9 10.26 4.45 -4.68
C ASP A 9 9.86 5.90 -4.34
N PHE A 10 8.57 6.15 -4.09
CA PHE A 10 8.04 7.44 -3.65
C PHE A 10 8.64 7.92 -2.31
N PHE A 11 8.78 7.03 -1.32
CA PHE A 11 9.29 7.37 0.01
C PHE A 11 10.82 7.26 0.15
N GLU A 12 11.47 6.43 -0.66
CA GLU A 12 12.92 6.15 -0.54
C GLU A 12 13.76 7.01 -1.48
N THR A 13 13.17 7.59 -2.54
CA THR A 13 13.91 8.37 -3.55
C THR A 13 13.93 9.85 -3.21
N PRO A 14 15.10 10.44 -2.93
CA PRO A 14 15.22 11.90 -2.80
C PRO A 14 14.87 12.60 -4.11
N ALA A 15 14.31 13.80 -4.06
CA ALA A 15 13.92 14.59 -5.24
C ALA A 15 15.11 14.80 -6.21
N ALA A 16 16.31 15.01 -5.68
CA ALA A 16 17.53 15.14 -6.49
C ALA A 16 17.91 13.88 -7.28
N ARG A 17 17.34 12.71 -6.94
CA ARG A 17 17.58 11.42 -7.60
C ARG A 17 16.33 10.86 -8.27
N ARG A 18 15.29 11.68 -8.43
CA ARG A 18 14.06 11.33 -9.14
C ARG A 18 14.38 10.76 -10.51
N LYS A 19 13.59 9.78 -10.91
CA LYS A 19 13.58 9.28 -12.28
C LYS A 19 12.39 9.90 -13.00
N HIS A 20 12.65 10.48 -14.18
CA HIS A 20 11.60 11.06 -15.02
C HIS A 20 10.75 12.09 -14.26
N ASP A 21 9.44 12.09 -14.51
CA ASP A 21 8.45 12.96 -13.86
C ASP A 21 7.74 12.26 -12.68
N ASP A 22 8.35 11.23 -12.08
CA ASP A 22 7.75 10.53 -10.94
C ASP A 22 7.65 11.47 -9.74
N ALA A 23 6.45 11.67 -9.20
CA ALA A 23 6.28 12.35 -7.92
C ALA A 23 7.00 11.57 -6.80
N VAL A 24 7.63 12.28 -5.87
CA VAL A 24 8.29 11.69 -4.69
C VAL A 24 7.86 12.42 -3.43
N SER A 25 8.05 11.83 -2.26
CA SER A 25 7.54 12.40 -1.01
C SER A 25 8.11 13.78 -0.67
N GLU A 26 9.33 14.06 -1.11
CA GLU A 26 9.98 15.36 -0.90
C GLU A 26 9.31 16.50 -1.67
N ASP A 27 8.56 16.22 -2.76
CA ASP A 27 7.72 17.22 -3.43
C ASP A 27 6.65 17.81 -2.49
N PHE A 28 6.27 17.03 -1.47
CA PHE A 28 5.28 17.38 -0.46
C PHE A 28 5.94 17.86 0.84
N GLY A 29 7.24 18.14 0.83
CA GLY A 29 8.00 18.50 2.03
C GLY A 29 8.17 17.36 3.03
N PHE A 30 7.95 16.11 2.61
CA PHE A 30 8.11 14.93 3.46
C PHE A 30 9.41 14.19 3.11
N PRO A 31 10.37 14.06 4.06
CA PRO A 31 11.73 13.64 3.74
C PRO A 31 11.78 12.22 3.18
N ALA A 32 12.61 11.98 2.17
CA ALA A 32 12.85 10.62 1.72
C ALA A 32 13.67 9.86 2.77
N ARG A 33 13.28 8.62 3.09
CA ARG A 33 14.05 7.74 3.98
C ARG A 33 13.94 6.28 3.56
N PRO A 34 15.01 5.47 3.71
CA PRO A 34 14.94 4.03 3.54
C PRO A 34 13.85 3.43 4.46
N ILE A 35 13.04 2.52 3.92
CA ILE A 35 12.06 1.77 4.70
C ILE A 35 12.66 0.42 5.03
N ASP A 36 12.69 0.09 6.32
CA ASP A 36 13.20 -1.21 6.76
C ASP A 36 12.27 -2.33 6.27
N ARG A 37 12.83 -3.23 5.47
CA ARG A 37 12.14 -4.38 4.90
C ARG A 37 13.12 -5.52 4.64
N PRO A 38 12.64 -6.78 4.66
CA PRO A 38 13.48 -7.92 4.30
C PRO A 38 14.06 -7.78 2.87
N ASP A 39 15.32 -8.12 2.70
CA ASP A 39 15.99 -8.12 1.38
C ASP A 39 15.33 -9.05 0.37
N ASP A 40 14.75 -10.14 0.87
CA ASP A 40 13.97 -11.07 0.08
C ASP A 40 12.73 -10.38 -0.52
N ASP A 41 12.01 -9.56 0.26
CA ASP A 41 10.84 -8.82 -0.21
C ASP A 41 11.19 -7.80 -1.30
N ARG A 42 12.34 -7.11 -1.14
CA ARG A 42 12.90 -6.22 -2.18
C ARG A 42 13.20 -6.98 -3.48
N THR A 43 13.79 -8.15 -3.36
CA THR A 43 14.12 -9.02 -4.50
C THR A 43 12.86 -9.53 -5.19
N ARG A 44 11.83 -9.91 -4.42
CA ARG A 44 10.54 -10.36 -4.94
C ARG A 44 9.82 -9.26 -5.72
N LEU A 45 9.76 -8.03 -5.19
CA LEU A 45 9.18 -6.90 -5.90
C LEU A 45 9.91 -6.62 -7.23
N ASN A 46 11.23 -6.51 -7.21
CA ASN A 46 11.97 -6.08 -8.40
C ASN A 46 12.09 -7.18 -9.47
N LYS A 47 12.53 -8.39 -9.09
CA LYS A 47 12.85 -9.45 -10.05
C LYS A 47 11.67 -10.36 -10.40
N GLN A 48 10.72 -10.52 -9.47
CA GLN A 48 9.64 -11.51 -9.64
C GLN A 48 8.31 -10.87 -10.07
N LEU A 49 8.09 -9.58 -9.78
CA LEU A 49 6.87 -8.89 -10.21
C LEU A 49 7.02 -8.16 -11.55
N PHE A 50 8.16 -7.54 -11.85
CA PHE A 50 8.29 -6.67 -13.03
C PHE A 50 9.22 -7.22 -14.11
N HIS A 51 9.92 -8.33 -13.87
CA HIS A 51 10.80 -8.94 -14.88
C HIS A 51 10.31 -10.33 -15.27
N ILE A 52 10.28 -10.61 -16.58
CA ILE A 52 10.08 -11.96 -17.09
C ILE A 52 11.39 -12.72 -16.86
N THR A 53 11.42 -13.50 -15.78
CA THR A 53 12.58 -14.30 -15.39
C THR A 53 12.16 -15.76 -15.28
N TYR A 54 13.06 -16.71 -15.58
CA TYR A 54 12.80 -18.15 -15.40
C TYR A 54 12.35 -18.50 -13.97
N SER A 55 12.68 -17.67 -12.98
CA SER A 55 12.19 -17.75 -11.61
C SER A 55 10.66 -17.64 -11.50
N ARG A 56 9.96 -16.88 -12.37
CA ARG A 56 8.50 -16.74 -12.32
C ARG A 56 7.75 -18.06 -12.54
N LEU A 57 8.29 -18.98 -13.34
CA LEU A 57 7.64 -20.25 -13.70
C LEU A 57 7.44 -21.22 -12.52
N ARG A 58 7.96 -20.90 -11.32
CA ARG A 58 7.86 -21.76 -10.13
C ARG A 58 6.76 -21.37 -9.15
N TYR A 59 5.98 -20.33 -9.43
CA TYR A 59 5.07 -19.70 -8.45
C TYR A 59 3.60 -19.89 -8.82
N ASN A 60 2.84 -20.53 -7.93
CA ASN A 60 1.37 -20.48 -7.87
C ASN A 60 0.96 -20.13 -6.42
N GLU A 61 -0.33 -19.87 -6.19
CA GLU A 61 -0.86 -19.49 -4.86
C GLU A 61 -0.50 -20.51 -3.75
N THR A 62 -0.26 -21.77 -4.11
CA THR A 62 0.04 -22.84 -3.16
C THR A 62 1.53 -23.10 -2.93
N ARG A 63 2.41 -22.72 -3.85
CA ARG A 63 3.85 -23.03 -3.78
C ARG A 63 4.70 -21.91 -3.20
N LYS A 64 4.31 -20.64 -3.35
CA LYS A 64 5.00 -19.47 -2.77
C LYS A 64 4.08 -18.23 -2.82
N PRO A 65 3.16 -18.07 -1.85
CA PRO A 65 2.28 -16.90 -1.81
C PRO A 65 3.08 -15.60 -1.69
N TRP A 66 2.55 -14.49 -2.22
CA TRP A 66 3.09 -13.16 -1.93
C TRP A 66 3.07 -12.93 -0.42
N PRO A 67 4.13 -12.35 0.17
CA PRO A 67 4.16 -12.13 1.60
C PRO A 67 3.37 -10.85 1.90
N ASP A 68 2.52 -10.91 2.93
CA ASP A 68 1.71 -9.75 3.32
C ASP A 68 2.56 -8.66 4.02
N THR A 69 3.80 -9.01 4.42
CA THR A 69 4.81 -8.12 5.00
C THR A 69 5.21 -6.95 4.10
N ILE A 70 5.15 -7.11 2.77
CA ILE A 70 5.54 -6.07 1.81
C ILE A 70 4.75 -4.79 2.01
N LEU A 71 3.46 -4.89 2.33
CA LEU A 71 2.60 -3.74 2.57
C LEU A 71 2.65 -3.28 4.03
N ALA A 72 2.86 -4.21 4.97
CA ALA A 72 2.97 -3.89 6.39
C ALA A 72 4.13 -2.91 6.67
N CYS A 73 5.30 -3.10 6.04
CA CYS A 73 6.44 -2.19 6.19
C CYS A 73 6.16 -0.76 5.67
N LEU A 74 5.21 -0.60 4.75
CA LEU A 74 4.82 0.73 4.23
C LEU A 74 3.80 1.43 5.12
N HIS A 75 3.05 0.68 5.94
CA HIS A 75 1.88 1.19 6.68
C HIS A 75 2.24 2.40 7.55
N ASP A 76 3.22 2.22 8.44
CA ASP A 76 3.64 3.29 9.37
C ASP A 76 4.09 4.55 8.60
N ARG A 77 4.83 4.37 7.50
CA ARG A 77 5.30 5.50 6.68
C ARG A 77 4.15 6.21 5.94
N CYS A 78 3.16 5.46 5.45
CA CYS A 78 1.96 6.03 4.84
C CYS A 78 1.13 6.83 5.86
N VAL A 79 0.98 6.32 7.08
CA VAL A 79 0.27 7.04 8.17
C VAL A 79 0.96 8.36 8.49
N GLU A 80 2.28 8.34 8.69
CA GLU A 80 3.07 9.56 8.93
C GLU A 80 2.94 10.57 7.77
N PHE A 81 2.92 10.08 6.53
CA PHE A 81 2.79 10.94 5.35
C PHE A 81 1.41 11.61 5.28
N ILE A 82 0.32 10.87 5.52
CA ILE A 82 -1.03 11.42 5.52
C ILE A 82 -1.20 12.45 6.64
N GLN A 83 -0.65 12.16 7.83
CA GLN A 83 -0.63 13.13 8.94
C GLN A 83 0.12 14.41 8.54
N HIS A 84 1.29 14.27 7.90
CA HIS A 84 2.05 15.42 7.40
C HIS A 84 1.24 16.25 6.40
N LEU A 85 0.54 15.60 5.46
CA LEU A 85 -0.32 16.29 4.49
C LEU A 85 -1.47 17.06 5.15
N LEU A 86 -2.13 16.46 6.14
CA LEU A 86 -3.25 17.09 6.86
C LEU A 86 -2.79 18.27 7.73
N VAL A 87 -1.61 18.19 8.35
CA VAL A 87 -1.04 19.26 9.18
C VAL A 87 -0.60 20.47 8.36
N HIS A 88 -0.01 20.23 7.17
CA HIS A 88 0.55 21.29 6.34
C HIS A 88 -0.39 21.73 5.19
N GLY A 89 -1.69 21.39 5.28
CA GLY A 89 -2.64 21.42 4.16
C GLY A 89 -3.22 22.77 3.77
N ALA A 90 -2.81 23.27 2.58
CA ALA A 90 -3.59 24.05 1.60
C ALA A 90 -2.93 24.09 0.19
N PRO A 91 -1.58 24.09 0.05
CA PRO A 91 -0.94 24.05 -1.28
C PRO A 91 -0.80 22.64 -1.88
N LEU A 92 -0.87 21.59 -1.05
CA LEU A 92 -0.52 20.21 -1.41
C LEU A 92 -1.73 19.27 -1.52
N VAL A 93 -2.81 19.60 -0.82
CA VAL A 93 -4.06 18.83 -0.77
C VAL A 93 -5.17 19.84 -1.02
N GLY A 94 -5.96 19.64 -2.07
CA GLY A 94 -7.09 20.51 -2.34
C GLY A 94 -8.04 20.54 -1.14
N PRO A 95 -8.73 21.68 -0.86
CA PRO A 95 -9.64 21.77 0.27
C PRO A 95 -10.75 20.71 0.23
N ASP A 96 -11.11 20.25 -0.97
CA ASP A 96 -12.12 19.20 -1.20
C ASP A 96 -11.61 17.79 -0.89
N ASP A 97 -10.29 17.58 -0.86
CA ASP A 97 -9.69 16.26 -0.65
C ASP A 97 -9.37 15.99 0.83
N ALA A 98 -9.25 17.03 1.66
CA ALA A 98 -8.90 16.89 3.08
C ALA A 98 -9.83 15.93 3.85
N PRO A 99 -11.17 15.93 3.67
CA PRO A 99 -12.05 14.96 4.31
C PRO A 99 -11.75 13.51 3.87
N THR A 100 -11.38 13.30 2.61
CA THR A 100 -11.02 11.98 2.08
C THR A 100 -9.72 11.48 2.70
N TRP A 101 -8.72 12.34 2.84
CA TRP A 101 -7.45 12.01 3.50
C TRP A 101 -7.64 11.71 4.98
N GLN A 102 -8.48 12.48 5.69
CA GLN A 102 -8.82 12.21 7.09
C GLN A 102 -9.53 10.86 7.24
N ALA A 103 -10.53 10.57 6.39
CA ALA A 103 -11.24 9.30 6.43
C ALA A 103 -10.31 8.10 6.14
N LEU A 104 -9.31 8.29 5.27
CA LEU A 104 -8.29 7.27 5.03
C LEU A 104 -7.38 7.08 6.25
N LEU A 105 -6.92 8.16 6.88
CA LEU A 105 -6.12 8.11 8.10
C LEU A 105 -6.85 7.34 9.20
N ASP A 106 -8.11 7.70 9.48
CA ASP A 106 -8.92 7.08 10.53
C ASP A 106 -9.02 5.56 10.33
N ARG A 107 -9.17 5.11 9.08
CA ARG A 107 -9.22 3.67 8.76
C ARG A 107 -7.86 2.99 8.96
N LEU A 108 -6.79 3.62 8.49
CA LEU A 108 -5.42 3.10 8.64
C LEU A 108 -4.96 3.04 10.10
N THR A 109 -5.51 3.87 10.99
CA THR A 109 -5.20 3.87 12.43
C THR A 109 -6.28 3.20 13.28
N SER A 110 -7.34 2.66 12.68
CA SER A 110 -8.48 2.07 13.40
C SER A 110 -8.12 0.81 14.19
N GLY A 111 -7.01 0.15 13.87
CA GLY A 111 -6.64 -1.15 14.43
C GLY A 111 -7.52 -2.29 13.93
N HIS A 112 -8.21 -2.11 12.81
CA HIS A 112 -9.05 -3.13 12.18
C HIS A 112 -8.36 -3.71 10.94
N GLN A 113 -8.75 -4.92 10.57
CA GLN A 113 -8.35 -5.51 9.31
C GLN A 113 -8.72 -4.61 8.14
N LEU A 114 -7.81 -4.43 7.20
CA LEU A 114 -8.05 -3.70 5.97
C LEU A 114 -8.46 -4.69 4.88
N LEU A 115 -9.68 -4.57 4.39
CA LEU A 115 -10.26 -5.45 3.39
C LEU A 115 -10.40 -4.71 2.06
N ILE A 116 -9.98 -5.38 0.99
CA ILE A 116 -10.28 -4.93 -0.37
C ILE A 116 -11.41 -5.81 -0.87
N ALA A 117 -12.62 -5.27 -0.87
CA ALA A 117 -13.81 -5.99 -1.27
C ALA A 117 -14.17 -5.65 -2.73
N ARG A 118 -14.71 -6.64 -3.43
CA ARG A 118 -15.29 -6.48 -4.75
C ARG A 118 -16.75 -6.92 -4.64
N PRO A 119 -17.72 -6.01 -4.75
CA PRO A 119 -19.12 -6.40 -4.70
C PRO A 119 -19.39 -7.37 -5.84
N PHE A 120 -20.18 -8.40 -5.62
CA PHE A 120 -20.72 -9.17 -6.74
C PHE A 120 -22.04 -8.51 -7.15
N LEU A 121 -22.04 -7.78 -8.28
CA LEU A 121 -23.27 -7.25 -8.85
C LEU A 121 -23.82 -8.26 -9.86
N PRO A 122 -25.09 -8.70 -9.74
CA PRO A 122 -25.72 -9.66 -10.67
C PRO A 122 -25.80 -9.17 -12.12
N THR A 123 -25.55 -7.89 -12.37
CA THR A 123 -25.78 -7.20 -13.65
C THR A 123 -24.62 -7.32 -14.64
N GLY A 124 -23.56 -8.07 -14.34
CA GLY A 124 -22.43 -8.29 -15.25
C GLY A 124 -21.48 -7.10 -15.41
N VAL A 125 -21.80 -5.95 -14.81
CA VAL A 125 -20.86 -4.84 -14.65
C VAL A 125 -19.89 -5.23 -13.55
N ALA A 126 -18.60 -5.30 -13.84
CA ALA A 126 -17.55 -5.50 -12.84
C ALA A 126 -17.48 -4.25 -11.95
N PRO A 127 -18.00 -4.24 -10.71
CA PRO A 127 -17.81 -3.09 -9.86
C PRO A 127 -16.32 -2.95 -9.50
N GLY A 128 -15.92 -1.70 -9.29
CA GLY A 128 -14.59 -1.37 -8.80
C GLY A 128 -14.32 -2.00 -7.43
N TYR A 129 -13.05 -2.11 -7.09
CA TYR A 129 -12.63 -2.47 -5.74
C TYR A 129 -13.01 -1.35 -4.77
N HIS A 130 -13.54 -1.70 -3.60
CA HIS A 130 -13.74 -0.77 -2.50
C HIS A 130 -12.93 -1.19 -1.29
N PHE A 131 -12.57 -0.20 -0.49
CA PHE A 131 -11.80 -0.36 0.72
C PHE A 131 -12.74 -0.39 1.93
N ASP A 132 -12.65 -1.46 2.72
CA ASP A 132 -13.50 -1.72 3.88
C ASP A 132 -12.65 -2.15 5.09
N THR A 133 -13.26 -2.16 6.28
CA THR A 133 -12.62 -2.58 7.53
C THR A 133 -13.30 -3.83 8.11
N GLY A 134 -12.50 -4.86 8.42
CA GLY A 134 -12.94 -6.12 9.02
C GLY A 134 -12.85 -6.11 10.55
N ALA A 135 -12.51 -7.27 11.13
CA ALA A 135 -12.42 -7.44 12.58
C ALA A 135 -11.33 -6.56 13.22
N LYS A 136 -11.52 -6.20 14.49
CA LYS A 136 -10.49 -5.53 15.30
C LYS A 136 -9.32 -6.49 15.54
N LEU A 137 -8.10 -6.00 15.36
CA LEU A 137 -6.86 -6.76 15.51
C LEU A 137 -6.27 -6.55 16.91
N GLU A 138 -5.72 -7.62 17.49
CA GLU A 138 -5.06 -7.58 18.80
C GLU A 138 -3.77 -6.74 18.78
N SER A 139 -3.12 -6.65 17.61
CA SER A 139 -1.93 -5.81 17.40
C SER A 139 -2.25 -4.31 17.53
N GLY A 140 -3.53 -3.92 17.45
CA GLY A 140 -3.96 -2.52 17.39
C GLY A 140 -3.55 -1.79 16.11
N ARG A 141 -2.84 -2.47 15.19
CA ARG A 141 -2.42 -1.95 13.89
C ARG A 141 -3.41 -2.40 12.83
N SER A 142 -3.78 -1.51 11.91
CA SER A 142 -4.61 -1.92 10.78
C SER A 142 -3.77 -2.65 9.74
N GLU A 143 -4.08 -3.91 9.49
CA GLU A 143 -3.29 -4.78 8.60
C GLU A 143 -4.16 -5.33 7.47
N LEU A 144 -3.58 -5.45 6.27
CA LEU A 144 -4.26 -6.07 5.15
C LEU A 144 -4.31 -7.59 5.37
N THR A 145 -5.47 -8.12 5.75
CA THR A 145 -5.68 -9.55 5.87
C THR A 145 -6.33 -10.09 4.61
N ARG A 146 -5.86 -11.25 4.14
CA ARG A 146 -6.59 -11.99 3.10
C ARG A 146 -7.80 -12.64 3.77
N PRO A 147 -9.00 -12.58 3.18
CA PRO A 147 -10.08 -13.42 3.67
C PRO A 147 -9.59 -14.87 3.62
N CYS A 148 -9.67 -15.58 4.75
CA CYS A 148 -9.50 -17.03 4.77
C CYS A 148 -10.53 -17.61 3.80
N ILE A 149 -10.10 -18.01 2.61
CA ILE A 149 -10.92 -18.86 1.76
C ILE A 149 -10.92 -20.20 2.50
N ALA A 150 -11.97 -20.43 3.28
CA ALA A 150 -12.26 -21.75 3.80
C ALA A 150 -12.30 -22.68 2.59
N SER A 151 -11.32 -23.58 2.51
CA SER A 151 -11.32 -24.63 1.50
C SER A 151 -12.54 -25.50 1.79
N GLN A 152 -13.56 -25.42 0.93
CA GLN A 152 -14.63 -26.41 0.86
C GLN A 152 -14.15 -27.60 0.04
#